data_AF-A0A2V8DQG6-F1
#
_entry.id   AF-A0A2V8DQG6-F1
#
_cell.length_a   1.000
_cell.length_b   1.000
_cell.length_c   1.000
_cell.angle_alpha   90.00
_cell.angle_beta   90.00
_cell.angle_gamma   90.00
#
_symmetry.space_group_name_H-M   'P 1'
#
loop_
_entity.id
_entity.type
_entity.pdbx_description
1 polymer ?
#
loop_
_entity_poly.entity_id
_entity_poly.type
_entity_poly.pdbx_seq_one_letter_code
_entity_poly.pdbx_strand_id
1 'polypeptide(L)'
;MPPNDNNNVAPRIGLAWDAKGDGKDVVRASFGLFYATGIITSAYASNLEQQDVVFVRQTITDPSIGSGPLANYVYGVSPLPAGPAFAPTQFVKGGSAQGSWYTPNFEDALSQNTSVGFSHLFSPTTVMSVDYLHVLTLNGWRSLNISPLVGGVRALAPDLQRVYNDPSLLGPTPWTSTSSADSRGRP
;
A
#
# COMPACT_ATOMS: atom_id res chain seq x y z
N MET A 1 8.55 6.55 -9.96
CA MET A 1 7.94 6.93 -8.66
C MET A 1 6.79 7.89 -8.92
N PRO A 2 5.65 7.78 -8.20
CA PRO A 2 4.62 8.81 -8.22
C PRO A 2 5.21 10.18 -7.83
N PRO A 3 4.63 11.29 -8.31
CA PRO A 3 5.03 12.62 -7.87
C PRO A 3 4.92 12.75 -6.34
N ASN A 4 5.83 13.50 -5.72
CA ASN A 4 5.69 13.81 -4.30
C ASN A 4 4.42 14.65 -4.07
N ASP A 5 3.55 14.14 -3.20
CA ASP A 5 2.37 14.85 -2.76
C ASP A 5 2.74 15.87 -1.67
N ASN A 6 3.09 17.07 -2.12
CA ASN A 6 3.61 18.14 -1.26
C ASN A 6 2.51 19.09 -0.73
N ASN A 7 1.24 18.84 -1.02
CA ASN A 7 0.13 19.75 -0.64
C ASN A 7 -0.65 19.28 0.61
N ASN A 8 -0.13 18.28 1.33
CA ASN A 8 -0.74 17.64 2.48
C ASN A 8 -0.68 18.48 3.77
N VAL A 9 -1.37 19.62 3.78
CA VAL A 9 -1.53 20.47 4.97
C VAL A 9 -2.55 19.85 5.91
N ALA A 10 -2.15 19.62 7.17
CA ALA A 10 -2.94 18.93 8.19
C ALA A 10 -3.42 19.88 9.31
N PRO A 11 -4.38 20.79 9.04
CA PRO A 11 -4.89 21.69 10.05
C PRO A 11 -5.60 20.90 11.16
N ARG A 12 -5.46 21.39 12.38
CA ARG A 12 -6.13 20.84 13.57
C ARG A 12 -6.63 22.01 14.39
N ILE A 13 -7.92 22.00 14.67
CA ILE A 13 -8.58 23.03 15.45
C ILE A 13 -9.43 22.37 16.53
N GLY A 14 -9.46 23.00 17.70
CA GLY A 14 -10.24 22.55 18.84
C GLY A 14 -10.75 23.75 19.60
N LEU A 15 -11.96 23.64 20.13
CA LEU A 15 -12.58 24.63 20.99
C LEU A 15 -13.19 23.94 22.21
N ALA A 16 -13.18 24.68 23.32
CA ALA A 16 -13.89 24.32 24.52
C ALA A 16 -14.65 25.55 25.01
N TRP A 17 -15.90 25.35 25.42
CA TRP A 17 -16.77 26.41 25.87
C TRP A 17 -17.50 25.99 27.15
N ASP A 18 -17.48 26.87 28.13
CA ASP A 18 -18.32 26.78 29.32
C ASP A 18 -19.69 27.39 28.99
N ALA A 19 -20.71 26.54 28.91
CA ALA A 19 -22.03 26.90 28.40
C ALA A 19 -22.76 27.92 29.28
N LYS A 20 -22.43 27.97 30.58
CA LYS A 20 -23.11 28.80 31.59
C LYS A 20 -22.18 29.79 32.28
N GLY A 21 -20.87 29.65 32.12
CA GLY A 21 -19.86 30.52 32.75
C GLY A 21 -19.57 30.16 34.21
N ASP A 22 -20.10 29.04 34.70
CA ASP A 22 -19.96 28.57 36.08
C ASP A 22 -19.00 27.37 36.23
N GLY A 23 -18.37 26.95 35.14
CA GLY A 23 -17.41 25.85 35.04
C GLY A 23 -18.04 24.46 35.11
N LYS A 24 -19.36 24.33 35.17
CA LYS A 24 -20.03 23.03 35.40
C LYS A 24 -20.44 22.34 34.11
N ASP A 25 -20.75 23.10 33.07
CA ASP A 25 -21.21 22.60 31.78
C ASP A 25 -20.19 22.94 30.70
N VAL A 26 -19.37 21.97 30.30
CA VAL A 26 -18.32 22.19 29.31
C VAL A 26 -18.62 21.42 28.03
N VAL A 27 -18.73 22.15 26.92
CA VAL A 27 -18.81 21.60 25.57
C VAL A 27 -17.43 21.66 24.94
N ARG A 28 -17.01 20.58 24.28
CA ARG A 28 -15.76 20.49 23.51
C ARG A 28 -16.06 20.07 22.09
N ALA A 29 -15.37 20.66 21.13
CA ALA A 29 -15.43 20.22 19.75
C ALA A 29 -14.04 20.30 19.11
N SER A 30 -13.74 19.37 18.21
CA SER A 30 -12.49 19.40 17.46
C SER A 30 -12.65 18.87 16.04
N PHE A 31 -11.78 19.34 15.15
CA PHE A 31 -11.66 18.88 13.78
C PHE A 31 -10.18 18.80 13.40
N GLY A 32 -9.79 17.74 12.70
CA GLY A 32 -8.44 17.61 12.19
C GLY A 32 -8.35 16.74 10.94
N LEU A 33 -7.38 17.09 10.10
CA LEU A 33 -6.95 16.28 8.96
C LEU A 33 -5.71 15.45 9.34
N PHE A 34 -5.70 14.17 8.95
CA PHE A 34 -4.64 13.23 9.24
C PHE A 34 -4.29 12.45 7.97
N TYR A 35 -3.12 12.75 7.39
CA TYR A 35 -2.60 12.01 6.24
C TYR A 35 -1.88 10.76 6.73
N ALA A 36 -2.21 9.63 6.11
CA ALA A 36 -1.45 8.41 6.30
C ALA A 36 -0.19 8.50 5.43
N THR A 37 0.97 8.65 6.05
CA THR A 37 2.26 8.50 5.37
C THR A 37 2.46 7.01 5.05
N GLY A 38 1.82 6.49 4.00
CA GLY A 38 1.99 5.07 3.67
C GLY A 38 3.26 4.77 2.84
N ILE A 39 4.15 5.75 2.72
CA ILE A 39 5.33 5.76 1.85
C ILE A 39 6.60 5.42 2.64
N ILE A 40 6.62 4.33 3.43
CA ILE A 40 7.92 3.80 3.89
C ILE A 40 8.10 2.34 3.49
N THR A 41 7.12 1.46 3.73
CA THR A 41 7.30 0.03 3.46
C THR A 41 6.80 -0.40 2.08
N SER A 42 5.58 -0.02 1.70
CA SER A 42 5.00 -0.40 0.38
C SER A 42 5.71 0.30 -0.80
N ALA A 43 6.05 1.57 -0.59
CA ALA A 43 6.78 2.37 -1.58
C ALA A 43 8.23 1.90 -1.74
N TYR A 44 8.87 1.35 -0.70
CA TYR A 44 10.23 0.82 -0.80
C TYR A 44 10.30 -0.43 -1.67
N ALA A 45 9.39 -1.39 -1.47
CA ALA A 45 9.32 -2.58 -2.32
C ALA A 45 9.03 -2.22 -3.79
N SER A 46 8.08 -1.31 -4.02
CA SER A 46 7.76 -0.82 -5.37
C SER A 46 8.86 0.07 -5.96
N ASN A 47 9.66 0.78 -5.13
CA ASN A 47 10.81 1.57 -5.57
C ASN A 47 11.96 0.68 -6.02
N LEU A 48 12.21 -0.42 -5.31
CA LEU A 48 13.14 -1.46 -5.74
C LEU A 48 12.70 -2.04 -7.09
N GLU A 49 11.41 -2.35 -7.25
CA GLU A 49 10.85 -2.92 -8.49
C GLU A 49 10.75 -1.91 -9.67
N GLN A 50 10.83 -0.60 -9.41
CA GLN A 50 10.83 0.47 -10.43
C GLN A 50 12.24 0.90 -10.85
N GLN A 51 13.30 0.29 -10.31
CA GLN A 51 14.64 0.52 -10.82
C GLN A 51 14.77 -0.09 -12.22
N ASP A 52 15.77 0.33 -12.99
CA ASP A 52 16.06 -0.20 -14.34
C ASP A 52 16.48 -1.69 -14.33
N VAL A 53 16.43 -2.36 -13.18
CA VAL A 53 16.80 -3.75 -12.97
C VAL A 53 15.60 -4.55 -12.52
N VAL A 54 15.30 -5.64 -13.23
CA VAL A 54 14.14 -6.50 -12.93
C VAL A 54 14.48 -7.48 -11.81
N PHE A 55 13.63 -7.56 -10.79
CA PHE A 55 13.70 -8.60 -9.77
C PHE A 55 13.25 -9.95 -10.33
N VAL A 56 14.21 -10.84 -10.58
CA VAL A 56 13.94 -12.21 -11.04
C VAL A 56 14.16 -13.19 -9.90
N ARG A 57 13.11 -13.93 -9.53
CA ARG A 57 13.27 -15.13 -8.69
C ARG A 57 13.65 -16.30 -9.60
N GLN A 58 14.83 -16.86 -9.39
CA GLN A 58 15.23 -18.12 -10.03
C GLN A 58 15.27 -19.23 -9.01
N THR A 59 14.59 -20.33 -9.32
CA THR A 59 14.71 -21.57 -8.56
C THR A 59 15.81 -22.40 -9.20
N ILE A 60 16.90 -22.61 -8.45
CA ILE A 60 17.96 -23.54 -8.85
C ILE A 60 17.51 -24.92 -8.38
N THR A 61 17.35 -25.85 -9.32
CA THR A 61 17.08 -27.26 -9.05
C THR A 61 18.24 -28.10 -9.51
N ASP A 62 18.73 -28.98 -8.66
CA ASP A 62 19.68 -30.01 -9.06
C ASP A 62 18.89 -31.22 -9.59
N PRO A 63 18.98 -31.54 -10.89
CA PRO A 63 18.16 -32.59 -11.48
C PRO A 63 18.61 -34.00 -11.06
N SER A 64 19.82 -34.15 -10.49
CA SER A 64 20.35 -35.41 -9.98
C SER A 64 21.49 -35.20 -8.97
N ILE A 65 21.78 -36.22 -8.16
CA ILE A 65 22.88 -36.20 -7.19
C ILE A 65 24.22 -35.94 -7.92
N GLY A 66 24.95 -34.92 -7.47
CA GLY A 66 26.23 -34.54 -8.08
C GLY A 66 26.12 -33.74 -9.39
N SER A 67 24.92 -33.26 -9.74
CA SER A 67 24.69 -32.38 -10.88
C SER A 67 24.08 -31.06 -10.44
N GLY A 68 24.36 -29.98 -11.18
CA GLY A 68 23.81 -28.65 -10.91
C GLY A 68 24.66 -27.79 -9.95
N PRO A 69 24.23 -26.55 -9.67
CA PRO A 69 25.07 -25.56 -8.97
C PRO A 69 25.43 -25.92 -7.54
N LEU A 70 24.68 -26.84 -6.90
CA LEU A 70 24.98 -27.32 -5.53
C LEU A 70 25.61 -28.71 -5.52
N ALA A 71 26.04 -29.25 -6.67
CA ALA A 71 26.62 -30.58 -6.80
C ALA A 71 27.74 -30.89 -5.77
N ASN A 72 28.52 -29.88 -5.41
CA ASN A 72 29.63 -29.97 -4.46
C ASN A 72 29.41 -29.12 -3.19
N TYR A 73 28.18 -28.69 -2.93
CA TYR A 73 27.85 -27.82 -1.80
C TYR A 73 27.77 -28.62 -0.50
N VAL A 74 28.61 -28.27 0.48
CA VAL A 74 28.57 -28.80 1.83
C VAL A 74 27.98 -27.76 2.77
N TYR A 75 26.82 -28.05 3.36
CA TYR A 75 26.15 -27.15 4.29
C TYR A 75 27.06 -26.77 5.47
N GLY A 76 27.26 -25.47 5.68
CA GLY A 76 28.09 -24.93 6.75
C GLY A 76 29.61 -24.93 6.48
N VAL A 77 30.07 -25.42 5.32
CA VAL A 77 31.50 -25.44 4.94
C VAL A 77 31.75 -24.74 3.61
N SER A 78 30.97 -25.08 2.59
CA SER A 78 31.07 -24.44 1.27
C SER A 78 30.32 -23.11 1.28
N PRO A 79 30.88 -22.04 0.67
CA PRO A 79 30.09 -20.84 0.42
C PRO A 79 28.91 -21.19 -0.48
N LEU A 80 27.79 -20.50 -0.29
CA LEU A 80 26.67 -20.59 -1.24
C LEU A 80 27.19 -20.22 -2.64
N PRO A 81 26.78 -20.94 -3.70
CA PRO A 81 27.13 -20.56 -5.06
C PRO A 81 26.79 -19.10 -5.30
N ALA A 82 27.66 -18.38 -6.02
CA ALA A 82 27.37 -17.01 -6.39
C ALA A 82 26.04 -16.98 -7.14
N GLY A 83 25.12 -16.12 -6.68
CA GLY A 83 23.88 -15.86 -7.40
C GLY A 83 24.19 -15.41 -8.83
N PRO A 84 23.29 -15.62 -9.80
CA PRO A 84 23.51 -15.18 -11.17
C PRO A 84 23.82 -13.66 -11.19
N ALA A 85 24.77 -13.22 -12.02
CA ALA A 85 25.16 -11.82 -12.20
C ALA A 85 24.07 -10.94 -12.86
N PHE A 86 22.82 -11.38 -12.78
CA PHE A 86 21.71 -10.92 -13.58
C PHE A 86 20.96 -9.82 -12.85
N ALA A 87 21.26 -8.58 -13.22
CA ALA A 87 20.35 -7.44 -13.11
C ALA A 87 19.79 -7.15 -14.51
N PRO A 88 18.92 -8.03 -15.07
CA PRO A 88 18.45 -7.84 -16.43
C PRO A 88 17.60 -6.57 -16.48
N THR A 89 17.88 -5.71 -17.45
CA THR A 89 17.06 -4.53 -17.77
C THR A 89 15.82 -4.88 -18.59
N GLN A 90 15.63 -6.18 -18.87
CA GLN A 90 14.54 -6.72 -19.68
C GLN A 90 13.89 -7.91 -18.98
N PHE A 91 12.59 -8.11 -19.23
CA PHE A 91 11.86 -9.25 -18.68
C PHE A 91 12.42 -10.57 -19.23
N VAL A 92 12.62 -11.54 -18.33
CA VAL A 92 13.06 -12.90 -18.71
C VAL A 92 11.88 -13.65 -19.32
N LYS A 93 12.08 -14.19 -20.53
CA LYS A 93 11.06 -14.99 -21.22
C LYS A 93 10.61 -16.19 -20.36
N GLY A 94 9.32 -16.39 -20.21
CA GLY A 94 8.71 -17.42 -19.36
C GLY A 94 8.81 -17.15 -17.86
N GLY A 95 9.42 -16.03 -17.46
CA GLY A 95 9.79 -15.75 -16.08
C GLY A 95 8.63 -15.36 -15.17
N SER A 96 7.43 -15.10 -15.71
CA SER A 96 6.27 -14.63 -14.94
C SER A 96 6.64 -13.48 -14.01
N ALA A 97 7.30 -12.45 -14.54
CA ALA A 97 7.82 -11.34 -13.75
C ALA A 97 6.68 -10.65 -12.98
N GLN A 98 6.91 -10.39 -11.70
CA GLN A 98 5.94 -9.76 -10.80
C GLN A 98 6.40 -8.34 -10.50
N GLY A 99 5.45 -7.45 -10.30
CA GLY A 99 5.74 -6.07 -9.92
C GLY A 99 4.48 -5.36 -9.45
N SER A 100 4.68 -4.35 -8.60
CA SER A 100 3.65 -3.46 -8.09
C SER A 100 3.81 -2.07 -8.68
N TRP A 101 2.73 -1.54 -9.24
CA TRP A 101 2.72 -0.21 -9.84
C TRP A 101 1.74 0.70 -9.11
N TYR A 102 2.06 1.99 -9.05
CA TYR A 102 1.16 3.02 -8.58
C TYR A 102 0.60 3.82 -9.75
N THR A 103 -0.59 4.38 -9.60
CA THR A 103 -1.12 5.32 -10.59
C THR A 103 -0.31 6.62 -10.60
N PRO A 104 -0.21 7.31 -11.76
CA PRO A 104 0.47 8.61 -11.82
C PRO A 104 -0.15 9.69 -10.93
N ASN A 105 -1.43 9.56 -10.60
CA ASN A 105 -2.21 10.46 -9.74
C ASN A 105 -2.39 9.90 -8.32
N PHE A 106 -1.44 9.10 -7.84
CA PHE A 106 -1.48 8.57 -6.49
C PHE A 106 -1.38 9.71 -5.47
N GLU A 107 -2.29 9.72 -4.49
CA GLU A 107 -2.37 10.69 -3.40
C GLU A 107 -2.29 9.94 -2.06
N ASP A 108 -1.89 10.65 -1.00
CA ASP A 108 -1.91 10.05 0.33
C ASP A 108 -3.36 9.84 0.82
N ALA A 109 -3.59 8.74 1.55
CA ALA A 109 -4.88 8.52 2.18
C ALA A 109 -5.09 9.56 3.29
N LEU A 110 -6.28 10.16 3.36
CA LEU A 110 -6.61 11.24 4.29
C LEU A 110 -7.73 10.79 5.22
N SER A 111 -7.58 11.00 6.52
CA SER A 111 -8.68 10.88 7.47
C SER A 111 -9.10 12.24 8.01
N GLN A 112 -10.39 12.52 7.93
CA GLN A 112 -11.03 13.65 8.58
C GLN A 112 -11.60 13.17 9.91
N ASN A 113 -11.09 13.72 11.01
CA ASN A 113 -11.56 13.36 12.34
C ASN A 113 -12.29 14.54 12.94
N THR A 114 -13.54 14.33 13.36
CA THR A 114 -14.37 15.32 14.05
C THR A 114 -14.80 14.75 15.38
N SER A 115 -14.67 15.50 16.47
CA SER A 115 -15.21 15.11 17.76
C SER A 115 -16.08 16.21 18.36
N VAL A 116 -17.09 15.79 19.12
CA VAL A 116 -17.92 16.67 19.96
C VAL A 116 -18.13 15.96 21.29
N GLY A 117 -17.96 16.69 22.38
CA GLY A 117 -18.10 16.17 23.72
C GLY A 117 -18.81 17.15 24.65
N PHE A 118 -19.47 16.61 25.66
CA PHE A 118 -20.11 17.35 26.73
C PHE A 118 -19.67 16.80 28.07
N SER A 119 -19.48 17.67 29.07
CA SER A 119 -19.17 17.27 30.44
C SER A 119 -19.98 18.10 31.42
N HIS A 120 -20.53 17.42 32.42
CA HIS A 120 -21.33 18.02 33.48
C HIS A 120 -20.77 17.65 34.85
N LEU A 121 -20.54 18.67 35.70
CA LEU A 121 -20.19 18.52 37.11
C LEU A 121 -21.47 18.47 37.96
N PHE A 122 -21.81 17.28 38.46
CA PHE A 122 -22.98 17.09 39.35
C PHE A 122 -22.68 17.48 40.80
N SER A 123 -21.46 17.20 41.26
CA SER A 123 -20.98 17.51 42.61
C SER A 123 -19.48 17.81 42.56
N PRO A 124 -18.86 18.38 43.60
CA PRO A 124 -17.41 18.62 43.64
C PRO A 124 -16.55 17.36 43.43
N THR A 125 -17.14 16.17 43.51
CA THR A 125 -16.46 14.87 43.35
C THR A 125 -17.08 14.00 42.25
N THR A 126 -18.05 14.50 41.49
CA THR A 126 -18.77 13.71 40.48
C THR A 126 -18.94 14.48 39.18
N VAL A 127 -18.37 13.93 38.11
CA VAL A 127 -18.47 14.43 36.74
C VAL A 127 -18.96 13.30 35.84
N MET A 128 -19.81 13.64 34.87
CA MET A 128 -20.11 12.77 33.74
C MET A 128 -19.69 13.45 32.45
N SER A 129 -19.13 12.68 31.53
CA SER A 129 -18.81 13.12 30.18
C SER A 129 -19.37 12.17 29.14
N VAL A 130 -19.74 12.72 28.00
CA VAL A 130 -20.17 11.97 26.82
C VAL A 130 -19.46 12.57 25.62
N ASP A 131 -18.81 11.72 24.83
CA ASP A 131 -18.03 12.12 23.67
C ASP A 131 -18.46 11.33 22.44
N TYR A 132 -18.52 12.01 21.30
CA TYR A 132 -18.77 11.46 19.99
C TYR A 132 -17.58 11.74 19.08
N LEU A 133 -17.13 10.71 18.36
CA LEU A 133 -16.06 10.79 17.39
C LEU A 133 -16.58 10.29 16.03
N HIS A 134 -16.37 11.08 14.99
CA HIS A 134 -16.61 10.73 13.60
C HIS A 134 -15.30 10.75 12.83
N VAL A 135 -15.03 9.68 12.08
CA VAL A 135 -13.84 9.54 11.24
C VAL A 135 -14.28 9.17 9.83
N LEU A 136 -13.88 10.01 8.86
CA LEU A 136 -14.10 9.76 7.44
C LEU A 136 -12.75 9.62 6.75
N THR A 137 -12.47 8.44 6.21
CA THR A 137 -11.28 8.19 5.40
C THR A 137 -11.59 8.42 3.92
N LEU A 138 -10.83 9.32 3.31
CA LEU A 138 -10.83 9.68 1.90
C LEU A 138 -9.54 9.15 1.25
N ASN A 139 -9.55 9.02 -0.08
CA ASN A 139 -8.39 8.61 -0.85
C ASN A 139 -7.82 7.25 -0.40
N GLY A 140 -8.71 6.35 0.04
CA GLY A 140 -8.32 5.02 0.48
C GLY A 140 -7.58 4.28 -0.63
N TRP A 141 -6.47 3.63 -0.27
CA TRP A 141 -5.67 2.91 -1.25
C TRP A 141 -6.34 1.61 -1.66
N ARG A 142 -6.39 1.38 -2.97
CA ARG A 142 -6.95 0.16 -3.55
C ARG A 142 -5.97 -0.42 -4.56
N SER A 143 -5.66 -1.70 -4.40
CA SER A 143 -4.88 -2.44 -5.38
C SER A 143 -5.78 -3.33 -6.20
N LEU A 144 -5.69 -3.23 -7.52
CA LEU A 144 -6.35 -4.11 -8.47
C LEU A 144 -5.28 -4.87 -9.25
N ASN A 145 -5.38 -6.19 -9.30
CA ASN A 145 -4.49 -6.97 -10.13
C ASN A 145 -4.92 -6.77 -11.60
N ILE A 146 -4.01 -6.31 -12.46
CA ILE A 146 -4.26 -6.11 -13.89
C ILE A 146 -4.02 -7.38 -14.71
N SER A 147 -3.38 -8.38 -14.13
CA SER A 147 -3.16 -9.71 -14.72
C SER A 147 -3.70 -10.83 -13.82
N PRO A 148 -5.00 -10.82 -13.45
CA PRO A 148 -5.60 -11.90 -12.69
C PRO A 148 -5.74 -13.14 -13.56
N LEU A 149 -5.87 -14.30 -12.92
CA LEU A 149 -6.28 -15.53 -13.59
C LEU A 149 -7.79 -15.50 -13.80
N VAL A 150 -8.23 -15.51 -15.06
CA VAL A 150 -9.64 -15.62 -15.46
C VAL A 150 -9.78 -16.94 -16.21
N GLY A 151 -10.50 -17.91 -15.62
CA GLY A 151 -10.65 -19.24 -16.22
C GLY A 151 -9.33 -20.01 -16.39
N GLY A 152 -8.34 -19.75 -15.54
CA GLY A 152 -7.01 -20.40 -15.60
C GLY A 152 -6.00 -19.74 -16.53
N VAL A 153 -6.40 -18.72 -17.29
CA VAL A 153 -5.50 -17.95 -18.17
C VAL A 153 -5.33 -16.53 -17.59
N ARG A 154 -4.13 -15.97 -17.67
CA ARG A 154 -3.89 -14.59 -17.24
C ARG A 154 -4.58 -13.61 -18.18
N ALA A 155 -5.23 -12.58 -17.63
CA ALA A 155 -5.92 -11.57 -18.43
C ALA A 155 -5.02 -10.90 -19.48
N LEU A 156 -3.73 -10.67 -19.18
CA LEU A 156 -2.77 -10.06 -20.11
C LEU A 156 -2.04 -11.07 -21.01
N ALA A 157 -2.24 -12.39 -20.83
CA ALA A 157 -1.53 -13.40 -21.63
C ALA A 157 -1.71 -13.24 -23.15
N PRO A 158 -2.92 -12.94 -23.68
CA PRO A 158 -3.11 -12.74 -25.13
C PRO A 158 -2.33 -11.54 -25.67
N ASP A 159 -2.29 -10.43 -24.93
CA ASP A 159 -1.57 -9.22 -25.35
C ASP A 159 -0.06 -9.40 -25.28
N LEU A 160 0.44 -10.07 -24.25
CA LEU A 160 1.86 -10.39 -24.12
C LEU A 160 2.32 -11.38 -25.19
N GLN A 161 1.47 -12.34 -25.57
CA GLN A 161 1.71 -13.20 -26.73
C GLN A 161 1.78 -12.39 -28.03
N ARG A 162 0.90 -11.41 -28.24
CA ARG A 162 0.86 -10.59 -29.45
C ARG A 162 2.08 -9.67 -29.60
N VAL A 163 2.53 -9.05 -28.50
CA VAL A 163 3.60 -8.03 -28.54
C VAL A 163 4.99 -8.64 -28.31
N TYR A 164 5.10 -9.60 -27.39
CA TYR A 164 6.37 -10.14 -26.92
C TYR A 164 6.58 -11.62 -27.28
N ASN A 165 5.60 -12.26 -27.93
CA ASN A 165 5.64 -13.70 -28.25
C ASN A 165 5.87 -14.57 -26.99
N ASP A 166 5.30 -14.14 -25.86
CA ASP A 166 5.39 -14.82 -24.57
C ASP A 166 4.14 -14.51 -23.71
N PRO A 167 3.21 -15.47 -23.52
CA PRO A 167 2.00 -15.27 -22.73
C PRO A 167 2.26 -15.28 -21.22
N SER A 168 3.44 -15.75 -20.82
CA SER A 168 3.89 -15.93 -19.43
C SER A 168 4.91 -14.89 -18.99
N LEU A 169 5.08 -13.82 -19.77
CA LEU A 169 6.07 -12.78 -19.49
C LEU A 169 5.82 -12.09 -18.13
N LEU A 170 4.55 -11.82 -17.80
CA LEU A 170 4.15 -11.17 -16.56
C LEU A 170 3.27 -12.08 -15.68
N GLY A 171 3.58 -12.08 -14.39
CA GLY A 171 2.83 -12.70 -13.32
C GLY A 171 1.64 -11.82 -12.86
N PRO A 172 1.06 -12.08 -11.67
CA PRO A 172 0.08 -11.17 -11.08
C PRO A 172 0.77 -9.83 -10.78
N THR A 173 0.16 -8.74 -11.23
CA THR A 173 0.71 -7.40 -11.13
C THR A 173 -0.32 -6.48 -10.46
N PRO A 174 -0.15 -6.17 -9.17
CA PRO A 174 -1.00 -5.20 -8.50
C PRO A 174 -0.78 -3.80 -9.07
N TRP A 175 -1.87 -3.14 -9.40
CA TRP A 175 -1.90 -1.73 -9.73
C TRP A 175 -2.67 -1.00 -8.63
N THR A 176 -1.96 -0.14 -7.90
CA THR A 176 -2.48 0.54 -6.72
C THR A 176 -2.86 1.97 -7.06
N SER A 177 -4.13 2.31 -6.81
CA SER A 177 -4.69 3.63 -7.01
C SER A 177 -5.26 4.18 -5.70
N THR A 178 -5.46 5.48 -5.65
CA THR A 178 -6.36 6.10 -4.67
C THR A 178 -7.80 5.95 -5.13
N SER A 179 -8.69 5.64 -4.18
CA SER A 179 -10.14 5.68 -4.42
C SER A 179 -10.70 6.99 -3.87
N SER A 180 -11.34 7.78 -4.73
CA SER A 180 -12.13 8.92 -4.26
C SER A 180 -13.35 8.37 -3.51
N ALA A 181 -13.71 9.00 -2.39
CA ALA A 181 -14.87 8.57 -1.59
C ALA A 181 -16.23 8.78 -2.28
N ASP A 182 -16.24 9.24 -3.53
CA ASP A 182 -17.46 9.34 -4.34
C ASP A 182 -17.74 8.04 -5.09
N SER A 183 -18.03 6.99 -4.32
CA SER A 183 -18.76 5.83 -4.82
C SER A 183 -20.16 5.78 -4.20
N ARG A 184 -20.86 6.93 -4.17
CA ARG A 184 -22.32 6.94 -4.11
C ARG A 184 -22.87 6.81 -5.53
N GLY A 185 -23.01 5.55 -5.94
CA GLY A 185 -23.98 5.05 -6.91
C GLY A 185 -24.16 5.84 -8.20
N ARG A 186 -23.69 5.27 -9.31
CA ARG A 186 -24.43 5.35 -10.56
C ARG A 186 -24.51 3.95 -11.19
N PRO A 187 -25.71 3.52 -11.61
CA PRO A 187 -25.96 2.20 -12.19
C PRO A 187 -25.24 2.01 -13.52
#